data_AF-A0A1I2H057-F1
#
_entry.id   AF-A0A1I2H057-F1
#
_cell.length_a   1.000
_cell.length_b   1.000
_cell.length_c   1.000
_cell.angle_alpha   90.00
_cell.angle_beta   90.00
_cell.angle_gamma   90.00
#
_symmetry.space_group_name_H-M   'P 1'
#
loop_
_entity.id
_entity.type
_entity.pdbx_description
1 polymer ?
#
loop_
_entity_poly.entity_id
_entity_poly.type
_entity_poly.pdbx_seq_one_letter_code
_entity_poly.pdbx_strand_id
1 'polypeptide(L)'
;MRVLSYNVKGLQLDRDAIVAVIRSADPDVLLLQEAPRGPWGPRRTRRLARDVGLVAVVAGWRGRGAAIAVRPELAPHVAQARGVVIESRLARFRRGWPTPRGYAVVRLRAPGQEPTTFASVHMSALPAQRARHLPAYRRLVGTGAERLVLGGDLNENPGGPTWVALCPPLRDASPDNTDKTMPARTPRHRLDAFLVGPQIAPGHVAVLGGALVERASDHRPVLMTLTEPPHTSPHP
;
A
#
# COMPACT_ATOMS: atom_id res chain seq x y z
N MET A 1 12.90 6.18 -7.40
CA MET A 1 11.65 6.50 -6.66
C MET A 1 11.54 5.65 -5.38
N ARG A 2 11.00 6.17 -4.27
CA ARG A 2 10.78 5.51 -2.97
C ARG A 2 9.30 5.30 -2.72
N VAL A 3 8.89 4.07 -2.47
CA VAL A 3 7.50 3.67 -2.20
C VAL A 3 7.41 3.09 -0.80
N LEU A 4 6.63 3.69 0.08
CA LEU A 4 6.41 3.21 1.44
C LEU A 4 5.01 2.61 1.55
N SER A 5 4.91 1.38 2.06
CA SER A 5 3.64 0.80 2.50
C SER A 5 3.58 0.80 4.02
N TYR A 6 2.49 1.34 4.58
CA TYR A 6 2.33 1.42 6.03
C TYR A 6 0.88 1.29 6.51
N ASN A 7 0.60 0.25 7.28
CA ASN A 7 -0.60 0.16 8.10
C ASN A 7 -0.46 1.06 9.33
N VAL A 8 -1.30 2.09 9.42
CA VAL A 8 -1.21 3.16 10.43
C VAL A 8 -2.25 3.04 11.56
N LYS A 9 -2.98 1.91 11.63
CA LYS A 9 -3.95 1.60 12.70
C LYS A 9 -4.87 2.78 13.07
N GLY A 10 -5.45 3.46 12.07
CA GLY A 10 -6.36 4.58 12.27
C GLY A 10 -5.76 5.81 12.97
N LEU A 11 -4.43 5.89 13.10
CA LEU A 11 -3.72 6.88 13.92
C LEU A 11 -4.16 6.83 15.39
N GLN A 12 -4.31 5.62 15.94
CA GLN A 12 -4.78 5.37 17.30
C GLN A 12 -3.66 5.27 18.35
N LEU A 13 -2.42 5.01 17.91
CA LEU A 13 -1.25 4.96 18.79
C LEU A 13 -0.57 6.35 18.83
N ASP A 14 0.75 6.42 18.68
CA ASP A 14 1.45 7.70 18.63
C ASP A 14 1.50 8.28 17.20
N ARG A 15 0.73 9.34 16.97
CA ARG A 15 0.71 10.06 15.70
C ARG A 15 2.04 10.74 15.37
N ASP A 16 2.73 11.30 16.35
CA ASP A 16 3.97 12.04 16.10
C ASP A 16 5.09 11.07 15.73
N ALA A 17 5.09 9.88 16.32
CA ALA A 17 5.95 8.78 15.87
C ALA A 17 5.63 8.36 14.42
N ILE A 18 4.35 8.25 14.03
CA ILE A 18 3.97 7.95 12.63
C ILE A 18 4.54 9.03 11.69
N VAL A 19 4.38 10.30 12.03
CA VAL A 19 4.90 11.43 11.22
C VAL A 19 6.43 11.34 11.11
N ALA A 20 7.13 11.11 12.22
CA ALA A 20 8.59 10.97 12.23
C ALA A 20 9.06 9.78 11.38
N VAL A 21 8.43 8.60 11.51
CA VAL A 21 8.76 7.41 10.72
C VAL A 21 8.59 7.69 9.23
N ILE A 22 7.47 8.28 8.82
CA ILE A 22 7.21 8.56 7.40
C ILE A 22 8.18 9.62 6.86
N ARG A 23 8.47 10.68 7.63
CA ARG A 23 9.45 11.70 7.22
C ARG A 23 10.85 11.12 7.07
N SER A 24 11.30 10.28 8.00
CA SER A 24 12.60 9.61 7.90
C SER A 24 12.67 8.62 6.74
N ALA A 25 11.55 7.99 6.39
CA ALA A 25 11.46 7.13 5.21
C ALA A 25 11.45 7.92 3.89
N ASP A 26 11.12 9.21 3.92
CA ASP A 26 11.11 10.15 2.79
C ASP A 26 10.52 9.55 1.48
N PRO A 27 9.26 9.08 1.48
CA PRO A 27 8.69 8.42 0.32
C PRO A 27 8.22 9.41 -0.76
N ASP A 28 8.38 9.01 -2.02
CA ASP A 28 7.74 9.66 -3.17
C ASP A 28 6.25 9.26 -3.29
N VAL A 29 5.96 7.99 -2.98
CA VAL A 29 4.61 7.42 -2.97
C VAL A 29 4.38 6.69 -1.65
N LEU A 30 3.34 7.09 -0.94
CA LEU A 30 2.94 6.52 0.34
C LEU A 30 1.62 5.75 0.18
N LEU A 31 1.68 4.43 0.36
CA LEU A 31 0.56 3.51 0.38
C LEU A 31 0.14 3.29 1.83
N LEU A 32 -1.05 3.76 2.20
CA LEU A 32 -1.56 3.69 3.57
C LEU A 32 -2.62 2.61 3.68
N GLN A 33 -2.55 1.82 4.75
CA GLN A 33 -3.59 0.91 5.19
C GLN A 33 -4.13 1.36 6.55
N GLU A 34 -5.40 1.03 6.81
CA GLU A 34 -6.11 1.47 8.02
C GLU A 34 -6.07 2.98 8.26
N ALA A 35 -6.09 3.79 7.19
CA ALA A 35 -6.28 5.22 7.33
C ALA A 35 -7.55 5.53 8.15
N PRO A 36 -7.59 6.66 8.88
CA PRO A 36 -8.71 7.04 9.73
C PRO A 36 -10.08 6.84 9.08
N ARG A 37 -10.99 6.16 9.79
CA ARG A 37 -12.37 5.87 9.36
C ARG A 37 -13.33 6.97 9.84
N GLY A 38 -14.60 6.89 9.40
CA GLY A 38 -15.65 7.83 9.80
C GLY A 38 -15.69 9.12 8.94
N PRO A 39 -16.65 10.04 9.22
CA PRO A 39 -16.88 11.24 8.41
C PRO A 39 -15.66 12.16 8.33
N TRP A 40 -14.88 12.22 9.40
CA TRP A 40 -13.64 13.02 9.49
C TRP A 40 -12.40 12.27 8.98
N GLY A 41 -12.54 10.98 8.66
CA GLY A 41 -11.44 10.11 8.25
C GLY A 41 -10.60 10.70 7.11
N PRO A 42 -11.20 11.08 5.98
CA PRO A 42 -10.49 11.71 4.87
C PRO A 42 -9.77 13.00 5.25
N ARG A 43 -10.36 13.83 6.12
CA ARG A 43 -9.70 15.06 6.58
C ARG A 43 -8.46 14.74 7.41
N ARG A 44 -8.54 13.76 8.32
CA ARG A 44 -7.40 13.28 9.12
C ARG A 44 -6.30 12.66 8.25
N THR A 45 -6.66 11.85 7.26
CA THR A 45 -5.71 11.26 6.30
C THR A 45 -5.00 12.35 5.48
N ARG A 46 -5.74 13.34 4.97
CA ARG A 46 -5.13 14.48 4.25
C ARG A 46 -4.24 15.32 5.16
N ARG A 47 -4.61 15.50 6.43
CA ARG A 47 -3.76 16.19 7.41
C ARG A 47 -2.46 15.42 7.65
N LEU A 48 -2.52 14.10 7.83
CA LEU A 48 -1.30 13.28 7.93
C LEU A 48 -0.41 13.47 6.71
N ALA A 49 -0.95 13.36 5.49
CA ALA A 49 -0.18 13.55 4.27
C ALA A 49 0.53 14.92 4.24
N ARG A 50 -0.19 16.02 4.55
CA ARG A 50 0.41 17.35 4.63
C ARG A 50 1.52 17.45 5.67
N ASP A 51 1.31 16.86 6.85
CA ASP A 51 2.30 16.89 7.92
C ASP A 51 3.59 16.15 7.54
N VAL A 52 3.56 15.21 6.59
CA VAL A 52 4.73 14.51 6.07
C VAL A 52 5.21 15.05 4.71
N GLY A 53 4.70 16.21 4.28
CA GLY A 53 5.11 16.86 3.03
C GLY A 53 4.52 16.24 1.76
N LEU A 54 3.42 15.49 1.85
CA LEU A 54 2.79 14.78 0.75
C LEU A 54 1.37 15.29 0.46
N VAL A 55 0.87 14.97 -0.74
CA VAL A 55 -0.49 15.25 -1.20
C VAL A 55 -1.29 13.95 -1.25
N ALA A 56 -2.33 13.84 -0.43
CA ALA A 56 -3.23 12.69 -0.46
C ALA A 56 -4.16 12.75 -1.68
N VAL A 57 -3.92 11.84 -2.64
CA VAL A 57 -4.71 11.68 -3.87
C VAL A 57 -5.88 10.71 -3.69
N VAL A 58 -5.77 9.76 -2.76
CA VAL A 58 -6.90 8.93 -2.28
C VAL A 58 -6.87 8.91 -0.75
N ALA A 59 -7.96 9.32 -0.10
CA ALA A 59 -7.99 9.60 1.34
C ALA A 59 -8.80 8.58 2.20
N GLY A 60 -8.89 7.31 1.80
CA GLY A 60 -9.38 6.24 2.68
C GLY A 60 -10.89 5.94 2.69
N TRP A 61 -11.78 6.87 2.33
CA TRP A 61 -13.23 6.67 2.46
C TRP A 61 -13.78 5.51 1.61
N ARG A 62 -13.59 5.57 0.28
CA ARG A 62 -14.02 4.53 -0.66
C ARG A 62 -12.90 3.61 -1.12
N GLY A 63 -11.76 3.67 -0.43
CA GLY A 63 -10.76 2.59 -0.34
C GLY A 63 -10.80 1.84 1.01
N ARG A 64 -11.85 2.05 1.83
CA ARG A 64 -12.08 1.36 3.12
C ARG A 64 -10.88 1.33 4.09
N GLY A 65 -10.15 2.44 4.16
CA GLY A 65 -8.92 2.56 4.94
C GLY A 65 -7.65 2.45 4.10
N ALA A 66 -7.74 1.99 2.84
CA ALA A 66 -6.66 2.13 1.88
C ALA A 66 -6.64 3.57 1.32
N ALA A 67 -5.47 4.20 1.39
CA ALA A 67 -5.21 5.56 0.94
C ALA A 67 -3.86 5.61 0.20
N ILE A 68 -3.69 6.63 -0.64
CA ILE A 68 -2.43 6.90 -1.33
C ILE A 68 -2.15 8.40 -1.25
N ALA A 69 -0.93 8.74 -0.86
CA ALA A 69 -0.38 10.08 -0.97
C ALA A 69 0.89 10.05 -1.83
N VAL A 70 1.16 11.15 -2.51
CA VAL A 70 2.32 11.30 -3.39
C VAL A 70 3.04 12.60 -3.08
N ARG A 71 4.31 12.69 -3.48
CA ARG A 71 5.05 13.94 -3.47
C ARG A 71 4.32 15.03 -4.26
N PRO A 72 4.39 16.31 -3.84
CA PRO A 72 3.76 17.42 -4.55
C PRO A 72 4.12 17.47 -6.03
N GLU A 73 5.37 17.15 -6.38
CA GLU A 73 5.90 17.16 -7.75
C GLU A 73 5.26 16.08 -8.63
N LEU A 74 4.75 15.00 -8.03
CA LEU A 74 4.06 13.91 -8.74
C LEU A 74 2.56 14.17 -8.90
N ALA A 75 1.98 15.08 -8.12
CA ALA A 75 0.54 15.33 -8.13
C ALA A 75 0.01 15.77 -9.52
N PRO A 76 0.70 16.63 -10.30
CA PRO A 76 0.28 16.96 -11.67
C PRO A 76 0.29 15.77 -12.65
N HIS A 77 1.04 14.70 -12.33
CA HIS A 77 1.17 13.51 -13.18
C HIS A 77 0.17 12.40 -12.84
N VAL A 78 -0.76 12.65 -11.92
CA VAL A 78 -1.82 11.72 -11.54
C VAL A 78 -2.89 11.69 -12.65
N ALA A 79 -2.80 10.71 -13.54
CA ALA A 79 -3.78 10.51 -14.61
C ALA A 79 -5.09 9.90 -14.12
N GLN A 80 -5.04 9.08 -13.05
CA GLN A 80 -6.21 8.48 -12.43
C GLN A 80 -5.96 8.24 -10.95
N ALA A 81 -6.94 8.53 -10.10
CA ALA A 81 -6.91 8.19 -8.68
C ALA A 81 -8.30 7.78 -8.20
N ARG A 82 -8.42 6.59 -7.59
CA ARG A 82 -9.71 6.12 -7.05
C ARG A 82 -9.54 5.14 -5.89
N GLY A 83 -10.50 5.18 -4.97
CA GLY A 83 -10.73 4.10 -4.02
C GLY A 83 -11.77 3.12 -4.58
N VAL A 84 -11.52 1.82 -4.43
CA VAL A 84 -12.44 0.75 -4.81
C VAL A 84 -12.92 0.02 -3.56
N VAL A 85 -14.23 -0.17 -3.48
CA VAL A 85 -14.88 -0.96 -2.43
C VAL A 85 -15.05 -2.39 -2.94
N ILE A 86 -14.58 -3.38 -2.17
CA ILE A 86 -14.82 -4.80 -2.46
C ILE A 86 -16.11 -5.25 -1.77
N GLU A 87 -16.31 -4.85 -0.52
CA GLU A 87 -17.51 -5.20 0.24
C GLU A 87 -18.28 -3.97 0.72
N SER A 88 -19.60 -4.05 0.57
CA SER A 88 -20.52 -3.06 1.14
C SER A 88 -20.49 -3.15 2.67
N ARG A 89 -20.81 -2.03 3.35
CA ARG A 89 -20.95 -2.01 4.82
C ARG A 89 -22.05 -2.94 5.34
N LEU A 90 -22.95 -3.35 4.45
CA LEU A 90 -24.11 -4.20 4.73
C LEU A 90 -23.80 -5.70 4.67
N ALA A 91 -22.56 -6.09 4.33
CA ALA A 91 -22.15 -7.49 4.40
C ALA A 91 -22.29 -7.98 5.85
N ARG A 92 -23.22 -8.90 6.08
CA ARG A 92 -23.49 -9.49 7.40
C ARG A 92 -22.48 -10.60 7.67
N PHE A 93 -21.58 -10.40 8.63
CA PHE A 93 -20.60 -11.40 9.01
C PHE A 93 -21.23 -12.38 10.00
N ARG A 94 -21.07 -13.69 9.75
CA ARG A 94 -21.54 -14.74 10.67
C ARG A 94 -20.70 -14.79 11.96
N ARG A 95 -19.49 -14.20 11.95
CA ARG A 95 -18.59 -14.04 13.10
C ARG A 95 -17.83 -12.72 12.99
N GLY A 96 -17.85 -11.92 14.06
CA GLY A 96 -17.10 -10.65 14.16
C GLY A 96 -17.79 -9.45 13.52
N TRP A 97 -17.18 -8.28 13.71
CA TRP A 97 -17.67 -7.02 13.14
C TRP A 97 -17.29 -6.89 11.66
N PRO A 98 -18.20 -6.44 10.77
CA PRO A 98 -17.86 -6.12 9.39
C PRO A 98 -16.75 -5.09 9.32
N THR A 99 -15.55 -5.52 8.95
CA THR A 99 -14.48 -4.61 8.52
C THR A 99 -14.42 -4.63 6.99
N PRO A 100 -15.29 -3.87 6.29
CA PRO A 100 -15.37 -3.90 4.84
C PRO A 100 -13.99 -3.62 4.23
N ARG A 101 -13.63 -4.39 3.20
CA ARG A 101 -12.36 -4.23 2.49
C ARG A 101 -12.50 -3.47 1.18
N GLY A 102 -11.37 -2.95 0.74
CA GLY A 102 -11.21 -2.15 -0.45
C GLY A 102 -9.74 -1.93 -0.70
N TYR A 103 -9.45 -1.21 -1.78
CA TYR A 103 -8.09 -0.80 -2.13
C TYR A 103 -8.12 0.60 -2.72
N ALA A 104 -6.97 1.25 -2.78
CA ALA A 104 -6.76 2.51 -3.49
C ALA A 104 -5.85 2.28 -4.68
N VAL A 105 -6.11 2.96 -5.79
CA VAL A 105 -5.29 2.91 -7.00
C VAL A 105 -4.99 4.31 -7.49
N VAL A 106 -3.74 4.54 -7.87
CA VAL A 106 -3.26 5.74 -8.52
C VAL A 106 -2.46 5.34 -9.76
N ARG A 107 -2.75 5.93 -10.91
CA ARG A 107 -1.96 5.79 -12.13
C ARG A 107 -1.18 7.07 -12.34
N LEU A 108 0.14 6.99 -12.22
CA LEU A 108 1.05 8.08 -12.52
C LEU A 108 1.51 7.98 -13.97
N ARG A 109 1.48 9.10 -14.68
CA ARG A 109 1.96 9.24 -16.06
C ARG A 109 2.81 10.51 -16.15
N ALA A 110 4.10 10.36 -15.90
CA ALA A 110 5.06 11.42 -16.17
C ALA A 110 5.27 11.55 -17.69
N PRO A 111 5.60 12.76 -18.22
CA PRO A 111 5.94 12.96 -19.62
C PRO A 111 7.06 12.02 -20.07
N GLY A 112 6.91 11.41 -21.24
CA GLY A 112 7.92 10.50 -21.82
C GLY A 112 8.07 9.15 -21.12
N GLN A 113 7.23 8.81 -20.13
CA GLN A 113 7.28 7.54 -19.41
C GLN A 113 5.99 6.73 -19.57
N GLU A 114 6.14 5.41 -19.62
CA GLU A 114 5.00 4.50 -19.57
C GLU A 114 4.27 4.59 -18.21
N PRO A 115 2.92 4.69 -18.20
CA PRO A 115 2.18 4.89 -16.96
C PRO A 115 2.41 3.76 -15.96
N THR A 116 2.72 4.11 -14.72
CA THR A 116 2.88 3.15 -13.62
C THR A 116 1.70 3.24 -12.67
N THR A 117 1.14 2.09 -12.33
CA THR A 117 -0.01 1.98 -11.42
C THR A 117 0.47 1.60 -10.03
N PHE A 118 0.09 2.36 -9.02
CA PHE A 118 0.34 2.09 -7.61
C PHE A 118 -0.98 1.70 -6.94
N ALA A 119 -1.00 0.59 -6.22
CA ALA A 119 -2.15 0.12 -5.49
C ALA A 119 -1.82 -0.10 -4.01
N SER A 120 -2.61 0.53 -3.13
CA SER A 120 -2.61 0.24 -1.70
C SER A 120 -3.72 -0.75 -1.39
N VAL A 121 -3.36 -1.93 -0.88
CA VAL A 121 -4.32 -2.98 -0.50
C VAL A 121 -4.30 -3.22 1.01
N HIS A 122 -5.46 -3.54 1.56
CA HIS A 122 -5.55 -4.12 2.89
C HIS A 122 -6.48 -5.33 2.79
N MET A 123 -5.89 -6.51 2.75
CA MET A 123 -6.64 -7.75 2.63
C MET A 123 -7.29 -8.11 3.98
N SER A 124 -8.24 -9.04 3.95
CA SER A 124 -8.90 -9.49 5.17
C SER A 124 -7.95 -10.31 6.06
N ALA A 125 -8.03 -10.16 7.38
CA ALA A 125 -7.37 -11.08 8.32
C ALA A 125 -8.01 -12.49 8.29
N LEU A 126 -9.30 -12.57 7.99
CA LEU A 126 -10.05 -13.82 7.88
C LEU A 126 -9.78 -14.51 6.52
N PRO A 127 -9.21 -15.73 6.49
CA PRO A 127 -8.89 -16.43 5.23
C PRO A 127 -10.09 -16.65 4.31
N ALA A 128 -11.24 -17.05 4.86
CA ALA A 128 -12.45 -17.27 4.08
C ALA A 128 -12.96 -15.98 3.40
N GLN A 129 -12.79 -14.83 4.04
CA GLN A 129 -13.15 -13.55 3.46
C GLN A 129 -12.10 -13.11 2.42
N ARG A 130 -10.79 -13.31 2.65
CA ARG A 130 -9.77 -13.07 1.60
C ARG A 130 -10.04 -13.87 0.33
N ALA A 131 -10.35 -15.15 0.48
CA ALA A 131 -10.67 -16.02 -0.67
C ALA A 131 -11.85 -15.47 -1.49
N ARG A 132 -12.89 -14.95 -0.81
CA ARG A 132 -14.03 -14.28 -1.48
C ARG A 132 -13.64 -12.96 -2.16
N HIS A 133 -12.62 -12.27 -1.67
CA HIS A 133 -12.14 -10.99 -2.23
C HIS A 133 -11.15 -11.16 -3.38
N LEU A 134 -10.54 -12.34 -3.50
CA LEU A 134 -9.54 -12.65 -4.52
C LEU A 134 -9.96 -12.25 -5.95
N PRO A 135 -11.20 -12.46 -6.42
CA PRO A 135 -11.61 -12.01 -7.76
C PRO A 135 -11.47 -10.49 -7.97
N ALA A 136 -11.67 -9.68 -6.92
CA ALA A 136 -11.51 -8.23 -7.01
C ALA A 136 -10.03 -7.82 -7.11
N TYR A 137 -9.13 -8.51 -6.41
CA TYR A 137 -7.68 -8.30 -6.54
C TYR A 137 -7.17 -8.81 -7.90
N ARG A 138 -7.65 -9.95 -8.39
CA ARG A 138 -7.32 -10.44 -9.74
C ARG A 138 -7.80 -9.47 -10.83
N ARG A 139 -8.98 -8.85 -10.66
CA ARG A 139 -9.44 -7.79 -11.57
C ARG A 139 -8.51 -6.58 -11.55
N LEU A 140 -8.04 -6.16 -10.37
CA LEU A 140 -7.02 -5.10 -10.26
C LEU A 140 -5.76 -5.47 -11.05
N VAL A 141 -5.22 -6.67 -10.83
CA VAL A 141 -4.04 -7.17 -11.57
C VAL A 141 -4.29 -7.22 -13.07
N GLY A 142 -5.45 -7.73 -13.51
CA GLY A 142 -5.82 -7.82 -14.91
C GLY A 142 -6.00 -6.48 -15.63
N THR A 143 -6.15 -5.35 -14.92
CA THR A 143 -6.27 -4.02 -15.54
C THR A 143 -4.94 -3.39 -15.97
N GLY A 144 -3.80 -3.99 -15.62
CA GLY A 144 -2.49 -3.47 -16.01
C GLY A 144 -1.34 -4.07 -15.21
N ALA A 145 -1.18 -5.40 -15.28
CA ALA A 145 -0.16 -6.12 -14.52
C ALA A 145 1.27 -5.67 -14.84
N GLU A 146 1.57 -5.34 -16.10
CA GLU A 146 2.91 -5.01 -16.60
C GLU A 146 3.67 -4.01 -15.72
N ARG A 147 3.03 -2.87 -15.42
CA ARG A 147 3.59 -1.76 -14.63
C ARG A 147 2.77 -1.51 -13.36
N LEU A 148 2.49 -2.56 -12.61
CA LEU A 148 1.77 -2.49 -11.34
C LEU A 148 2.74 -2.60 -10.14
N VAL A 149 2.64 -1.67 -9.21
CA VAL A 149 3.21 -1.75 -7.86
C VAL A 149 2.03 -1.92 -6.88
N LEU A 150 1.81 -3.14 -6.41
CA LEU A 150 0.80 -3.44 -5.40
C LEU A 150 1.51 -3.58 -4.05
N GLY A 151 1.24 -2.66 -3.12
CA GLY A 151 1.80 -2.71 -1.77
C GLY A 151 0.71 -2.66 -0.71
N GLY A 152 0.95 -3.30 0.43
CA GLY A 152 -0.01 -3.24 1.53
C GLY A 152 0.14 -4.35 2.55
N ASP A 153 -0.87 -4.42 3.42
CA ASP A 153 -1.08 -5.51 4.35
C ASP A 153 -1.90 -6.61 3.63
N LEU A 154 -1.22 -7.69 3.27
CA LEU A 154 -1.81 -8.86 2.61
C LEU A 154 -2.49 -9.79 3.61
N ASN A 155 -2.30 -9.59 4.92
CA ASN A 155 -2.79 -10.46 5.99
C ASN A 155 -2.49 -11.95 5.75
N GLU A 156 -1.39 -12.21 5.04
CA GLU A 156 -0.98 -13.53 4.61
C GLU A 156 0.54 -13.53 4.41
N ASN A 157 1.22 -14.57 4.92
CA ASN A 157 2.66 -14.72 4.69
C ASN A 157 2.94 -15.08 3.22
N PRO A 158 4.16 -14.81 2.72
CA PRO A 158 4.61 -15.30 1.41
C PRO A 158 4.31 -16.80 1.23
N GLY A 159 3.82 -17.17 0.06
CA GLY A 159 3.42 -18.54 -0.27
C GLY A 159 1.99 -18.91 0.15
N GLY A 160 1.23 -18.02 0.80
CA GLY A 160 -0.18 -18.28 1.09
C GLY A 160 -1.08 -18.30 -0.16
N PRO A 161 -2.33 -18.79 -0.05
CA PRO A 161 -3.21 -19.00 -1.20
C PRO A 161 -3.53 -17.73 -2.03
N THR A 162 -3.77 -16.60 -1.37
CA THR A 162 -4.05 -15.31 -2.04
C THR A 162 -2.78 -14.77 -2.67
N TRP A 163 -1.65 -14.90 -1.98
CA TRP A 163 -0.34 -14.49 -2.50
C TRP A 163 -0.01 -15.25 -3.79
N VAL A 164 -0.08 -16.58 -3.74
CA VAL A 164 0.14 -17.47 -4.89
C VAL A 164 -0.87 -17.18 -6.00
N ALA A 165 -2.13 -16.92 -5.69
CA ALA A 165 -3.12 -16.64 -6.72
C ALA A 165 -2.94 -15.30 -7.45
N LEU A 166 -2.11 -14.38 -6.93
CA LEU A 166 -1.74 -13.13 -7.59
C LEU A 166 -0.41 -13.25 -8.37
N CYS A 167 0.35 -14.32 -8.16
CA CYS A 167 1.66 -14.55 -8.74
C CYS A 167 1.69 -15.90 -9.50
N PRO A 168 1.83 -15.93 -10.84
CA PRO A 168 1.93 -14.84 -11.82
C PRO A 168 0.58 -14.13 -12.12
N PRO A 169 0.59 -12.93 -12.77
CA PRO A 169 1.74 -12.26 -13.40
C PRO A 169 2.59 -11.39 -12.47
N LEU A 170 2.17 -11.17 -11.22
CA LEU A 170 3.00 -10.45 -10.28
C LEU A 170 4.12 -11.35 -9.73
N ARG A 171 5.12 -10.71 -9.13
CA ARG A 171 6.18 -11.35 -8.33
C ARG A 171 6.33 -10.64 -7.00
N ASP A 172 6.78 -11.35 -5.97
CA ASP A 172 7.28 -10.71 -4.75
C ASP A 172 8.45 -9.78 -5.10
N ALA A 173 8.42 -8.54 -4.64
CA ALA A 173 9.51 -7.59 -4.84
C ALA A 173 10.77 -7.94 -4.04
N SER A 174 10.66 -8.80 -3.03
CA SER A 174 11.75 -9.23 -2.16
C SER A 174 11.55 -10.68 -1.68
N PRO A 175 11.64 -11.68 -2.58
CA PRO A 175 11.32 -13.07 -2.27
C PRO A 175 12.20 -13.65 -1.15
N ASP A 176 13.47 -13.24 -1.10
CA ASP A 176 14.44 -13.72 -0.10
C ASP A 176 14.40 -12.93 1.22
N ASN A 177 13.59 -11.87 1.29
CA ASN A 177 13.45 -11.09 2.52
C ASN A 177 12.59 -11.87 3.54
N THR A 178 13.22 -12.18 4.68
CA THR A 178 12.60 -12.91 5.80
C THR A 178 12.11 -12.02 6.93
N ASP A 179 12.38 -10.71 6.87
CA ASP A 179 11.98 -9.72 7.86
C ASP A 179 10.47 -9.75 8.08
N LYS A 180 10.08 -9.60 9.34
CA LYS A 180 8.69 -9.69 9.78
C LYS A 180 8.15 -8.29 10.07
N THR A 181 6.88 -8.08 9.76
CA THR A 181 6.21 -6.79 9.84
C THR A 181 5.22 -6.69 10.98
N MET A 182 4.74 -7.81 11.52
CA MET A 182 3.68 -7.82 12.54
C MET A 182 3.90 -8.92 13.60
N PRO A 183 3.64 -8.64 14.89
CA PRO A 183 3.47 -7.31 15.50
C PRO A 183 4.76 -6.47 15.51
N ALA A 184 4.66 -5.13 15.52
CA ALA A 184 5.83 -4.24 15.39
C ALA A 184 6.92 -4.46 16.46
N ARG A 185 6.53 -4.72 17.72
CA ARG A 185 7.45 -4.93 18.86
C ARG A 185 8.11 -6.30 18.88
N THR A 186 7.36 -7.34 18.53
CA THR A 186 7.87 -8.72 18.53
C THR A 186 7.42 -9.41 17.24
N PRO A 187 8.04 -9.07 16.11
CA PRO A 187 7.56 -9.50 14.80
C PRO A 187 7.63 -11.00 14.61
N ARG A 188 6.57 -11.58 14.06
CA ARG A 188 6.43 -13.02 13.81
C ARG A 188 5.99 -13.32 12.38
N HIS A 189 5.31 -12.38 11.74
CA HIS A 189 4.69 -12.57 10.42
C HIS A 189 5.15 -11.49 9.45
N ARG A 190 5.36 -11.87 8.18
CA ARG A 190 5.59 -10.94 7.07
C ARG A 190 4.26 -10.78 6.35
N LEU A 191 3.44 -9.86 6.83
CA LEU A 191 2.09 -9.62 6.30
C LEU A 191 2.07 -8.45 5.33
N ASP A 192 3.01 -7.53 5.47
CA ASP A 192 3.14 -6.36 4.61
C ASP A 192 4.22 -6.60 3.56
N ALA A 193 3.92 -6.30 2.31
CA ALA A 193 4.83 -6.56 1.20
C ALA A 193 4.49 -5.74 -0.05
N PHE A 194 5.37 -5.85 -1.05
CA PHE A 194 5.13 -5.39 -2.42
C PHE A 194 5.08 -6.59 -3.37
N LEU A 195 4.01 -6.66 -4.16
CA LEU A 195 3.91 -7.49 -5.36
C LEU A 195 4.02 -6.58 -6.57
N VAL A 196 4.92 -6.91 -7.50
CA VAL A 196 5.25 -6.05 -8.64
C VAL A 196 5.06 -6.75 -9.97
N GLY A 197 4.67 -5.96 -10.97
CA GLY A 197 4.53 -6.37 -12.36
C GLY A 197 5.85 -6.72 -13.03
N PRO A 198 5.81 -7.41 -14.18
CA PRO A 198 7.01 -7.85 -14.88
C PRO A 198 7.96 -6.71 -15.28
N GLN A 199 7.44 -5.51 -15.62
CA GLN A 199 8.21 -4.35 -16.06
C GLN A 199 8.59 -3.38 -14.93
N ILE A 200 8.30 -3.74 -13.68
CA ILE A 200 8.74 -2.98 -12.51
C ILE A 200 10.01 -3.62 -11.96
N ALA A 201 11.10 -2.88 -11.96
CA ALA A 201 12.35 -3.31 -11.33
C ALA A 201 12.39 -2.82 -9.88
N PRO A 202 12.12 -3.70 -8.88
CA PRO A 202 12.35 -3.34 -7.49
C PRO A 202 13.87 -3.25 -7.26
N GLY A 203 14.30 -2.16 -6.62
CA GLY A 203 15.63 -2.03 -6.03
C GLY A 203 15.64 -2.61 -4.61
N HIS A 204 16.18 -1.86 -3.66
CA HIS A 204 16.22 -2.28 -2.26
C HIS A 204 14.83 -2.27 -1.61
N VAL A 205 14.50 -3.34 -0.87
CA VAL A 205 13.28 -3.48 -0.06
C VAL A 205 13.67 -3.71 1.39
N ALA A 206 13.21 -2.84 2.30
CA ALA A 206 13.51 -2.91 3.73
C ALA A 206 12.25 -2.82 4.59
N VAL A 207 12.22 -3.61 5.66
CA VAL A 207 11.25 -3.46 6.75
C VAL A 207 11.85 -2.54 7.81
N LEU A 208 11.24 -1.38 8.05
CA LEU A 208 11.79 -0.41 9.01
C LEU A 208 11.41 -0.82 10.45
N GLY A 209 12.37 -0.74 11.37
CA GLY A 209 12.16 -1.08 12.79
C GLY A 209 12.58 0.05 13.74
N GLY A 210 12.62 -0.29 15.03
CA GLY A 210 13.07 0.60 16.10
C GLY A 210 11.95 1.23 16.92
N ALA A 211 12.34 1.90 18.00
CA ALA A 211 11.41 2.40 19.04
C ALA A 211 10.33 3.35 18.50
N LEU A 212 10.64 4.16 17.48
CA LEU A 212 9.64 5.02 16.85
C LEU A 212 8.56 4.19 16.12
N VAL A 213 8.97 3.18 15.35
CA VAL A 213 8.03 2.29 14.63
C VAL A 213 7.12 1.56 15.61
N GLU A 214 7.68 1.06 16.71
CA GLU A 214 6.96 0.32 17.75
C GLU A 214 5.94 1.15 18.55
N ARG A 215 6.11 2.47 18.57
CA ARG A 215 5.15 3.43 19.16
C ARG A 215 4.12 3.89 18.12
N ALA A 216 4.52 3.96 16.86
CA ALA A 216 3.74 4.49 15.76
C ALA A 216 2.60 3.55 15.33
N SER A 217 2.85 2.25 15.20
CA SER A 217 1.87 1.27 14.73
C SER A 217 2.12 -0.12 15.32
N ASP A 218 1.15 -1.02 15.19
CA ASP A 218 1.34 -2.45 15.41
C ASP A 218 1.94 -3.19 14.21
N HIS A 219 2.14 -2.49 13.09
CA HIS A 219 2.90 -2.96 11.93
C HIS A 219 4.21 -2.18 11.76
N ARG A 220 5.21 -2.84 11.18
CA ARG A 220 6.42 -2.21 10.66
C ARG A 220 6.20 -1.83 9.19
N PRO A 221 6.55 -0.61 8.76
CA PRO A 221 6.38 -0.22 7.37
C PRO A 221 7.41 -0.92 6.48
N VAL A 222 7.05 -1.12 5.22
CA VAL A 222 7.93 -1.67 4.18
C VAL A 222 8.25 -0.58 3.18
N LEU A 223 9.52 -0.29 3.00
CA LEU A 223 10.04 0.68 2.05
C LEU A 223 10.67 -0.06 0.87
N MET A 224 10.26 0.28 -0.35
CA MET A 224 10.87 -0.20 -1.58
C MET A 224 11.41 0.99 -2.37
N THR A 225 12.63 0.89 -2.89
CA THR A 225 13.09 1.77 -3.96
C THR A 225 12.78 1.14 -5.31
N LEU A 226 12.32 1.93 -6.27
CA LEU A 226 12.24 1.54 -7.67
C LEU A 226 13.48 2.08 -8.39
N THR A 227 14.15 1.21 -9.14
CA THR A 227 15.15 1.63 -10.12
C THR A 227 14.41 2.17 -11.33
N GLU A 228 14.79 3.35 -11.80
CA GLU A 228 14.34 3.78 -13.11
C GLU A 228 15.02 2.87 -14.15
N PRO A 229 14.30 2.42 -15.20
CA PRO A 229 15.00 1.93 -16.36
C PRO A 229 15.91 3.05 -16.87
N PRO A 230 17.12 2.74 -17.36
CA PRO A 230 17.99 3.78 -17.93
C PRO A 230 17.19 4.57 -18.96
N HIS A 231 17.21 5.89 -18.83
CA HIS A 231 16.67 6.79 -19.85
C HIS A 231 17.41 6.51 -21.16
N THR A 232 16.83 5.72 -22.06
CA THR A 232 17.15 5.84 -23.47
C THR A 232 16.53 7.15 -23.92
N SER A 233 17.27 8.24 -23.80
CA SER A 233 16.94 9.48 -24.50
C SER A 233 16.91 9.15 -26.00
N PRO A 234 15.76 9.24 -26.69
CA PRO A 234 15.79 9.38 -28.13
C PRO A 234 15.76 10.88 -28.38
N HIS A 235 16.92 11.51 -28.47
CA HIS A 235 16.97 12.75 -29.22
C HIS A 235 18.06 12.68 -30.30
N PRO A 236 17.70 13.09 -31.53
CA PRO A 236 18.55 13.07 -32.72
C PRO A 236 19.66 14.12 -32.65
#